data_AF-A0A816HEC3-F1
#
_entry.id   AF-A0A816HEC3-F1
#
_cell.length_a   1.000
_cell.length_b   1.000
_cell.length_c   1.000
_cell.angle_alpha   90.00
_cell.angle_beta   90.00
_cell.angle_gamma   90.00
#
_symmetry.space_group_name_H-M   'P 1'
#
loop_
_entity.id
_entity.type
_entity.pdbx_description
1 polymer ?
#
loop_
_entity_poly.entity_id
_entity_poly.type
_entity_poly.pdbx_seq_one_letter_code
_entity_poly.pdbx_strand_id
1 'polypeptide(L)'
;MAFASASFCSAKSDERKVFQYEKSPFTSVSMSALNYQATDRIRTLSKPRLRKDTTIRDGFSRYESNPKYSGVVPAAIRASCSSRLNELAVPPQRYQTYQYELPLPRRVPDGALKYQATPRVTELATPKKLPGTY
;
A
#
# COMPACT_ATOMS: atom_id res chain seq x y z
N MET A 1 38.55 -33.75 41.21
CA MET A 1 37.68 -33.23 40.13
C MET A 1 37.52 -31.74 40.35
N ALA A 2 38.05 -30.93 39.43
CA ALA A 2 37.92 -29.47 39.45
C ALA A 2 36.77 -29.06 38.53
N PHE A 3 35.88 -28.18 39.00
CA PHE A 3 34.94 -27.46 38.15
C PHE A 3 35.13 -25.96 38.41
N ALA A 4 35.56 -25.25 37.35
CA ALA A 4 35.70 -23.81 37.34
C ALA A 4 34.31 -23.15 37.24
N SER A 5 33.98 -22.24 38.16
CA SER A 5 32.78 -21.40 38.02
C SER A 5 33.14 -20.14 37.23
N ALA A 6 32.56 -20.00 36.05
CA ALA A 6 32.67 -18.79 35.23
C ALA A 6 32.10 -17.57 35.97
N SER A 7 32.87 -16.47 36.00
CA SER A 7 32.37 -15.17 36.46
C SER A 7 31.41 -14.59 35.43
N PHE A 8 30.16 -14.38 35.85
CA PHE A 8 29.13 -13.73 35.05
C PHE A 8 29.43 -12.22 35.00
N CYS A 9 29.66 -11.69 33.81
CA CYS A 9 29.89 -10.27 33.60
C CYS A 9 28.54 -9.53 33.75
N SER A 10 28.43 -8.65 34.75
CA SER A 10 27.21 -7.87 35.02
C SER A 10 27.06 -6.78 33.95
N ALA A 11 26.15 -7.01 33.00
CA ALA A 11 25.79 -6.02 32.01
C ALA A 11 25.13 -4.81 32.71
N LYS A 12 25.69 -3.62 32.51
CA LYS A 12 25.09 -2.35 32.95
C LYS A 12 23.69 -2.23 32.33
N SER A 13 22.67 -2.22 33.17
CA SER A 13 21.28 -2.01 32.75
C SER A 13 21.14 -0.61 32.13
N ASP A 14 20.66 -0.55 30.89
CA ASP A 14 20.23 0.70 30.24
C ASP A 14 19.25 1.44 31.15
N GLU A 15 19.67 2.57 31.71
CA GLU A 15 18.80 3.48 32.47
C GLU A 15 17.88 4.24 31.50
N ARG A 16 16.84 3.55 31.01
CA ARG A 16 15.74 4.23 30.31
C ARG A 16 15.01 5.09 31.33
N LYS A 17 15.12 6.41 31.18
CA LYS A 17 14.40 7.40 31.97
C LYS A 17 12.89 7.09 31.92
N VAL A 18 12.37 6.52 33.00
CA VAL A 18 10.94 6.19 33.12
C VAL A 18 10.17 7.51 33.08
N PHE A 19 9.32 7.68 32.07
CA PHE A 19 8.45 8.85 31.97
C PHE A 19 7.42 8.77 33.12
N GLN A 20 7.65 9.53 34.18
CA GLN A 20 6.69 9.68 35.27
C GLN A 20 5.80 10.87 34.95
N TYR A 21 4.49 10.65 34.97
CA TYR A 21 3.52 11.73 34.81
C TYR A 21 3.57 12.63 36.05
N GLU A 22 3.70 13.95 35.84
CA GLU A 22 3.64 14.98 36.89
C GLU A 22 2.35 14.93 37.74
N LYS A 23 1.29 14.28 37.21
CA LYS A 23 0.01 14.08 37.87
C LYS A 23 -0.36 12.61 37.85
N SER A 24 -0.92 12.14 38.96
CA SER A 24 -1.50 10.81 39.07
C SER A 24 -2.54 10.60 37.96
N PRO A 25 -2.52 9.46 37.24
CA PRO A 25 -3.59 9.12 36.29
C PRO A 25 -4.93 8.84 37.00
N PHE A 26 -4.90 8.69 38.33
CA PHE A 26 -6.09 8.48 39.14
C PHE A 26 -6.72 9.83 39.50
N THR A 27 -7.99 9.99 39.13
CA THR A 27 -8.81 11.14 39.52
C THR A 27 -9.81 10.70 40.58
N SER A 28 -10.02 11.53 41.61
CA SER A 28 -11.08 11.29 42.59
C SER A 28 -12.43 11.68 41.98
N VAL A 29 -13.39 10.77 42.08
CA VAL A 29 -14.78 11.00 41.64
C VAL A 29 -15.68 11.19 42.85
N SER A 30 -16.68 12.06 42.70
CA SER A 30 -17.69 12.30 43.76
C SER A 30 -18.53 11.04 44.04
N MET A 31 -19.03 10.91 45.26
CA MET A 31 -19.89 9.78 45.65
C MET A 31 -21.17 9.68 44.83
N SER A 32 -21.73 10.80 44.37
CA SER A 32 -22.91 10.80 43.49
C SER A 32 -22.62 10.20 42.12
N ALA A 33 -21.43 10.46 41.57
CA ALA A 33 -21.00 9.87 40.31
C ALA A 33 -20.75 8.35 40.44
N LEU A 34 -20.20 7.89 41.56
CA LEU A 34 -19.97 6.46 41.82
C LEU A 34 -21.28 5.67 41.94
N ASN A 35 -22.31 6.27 42.54
CA ASN A 35 -23.60 5.62 42.79
C ASN A 35 -24.64 5.85 41.67
N TYR A 36 -24.25 6.53 40.59
CA TYR A 36 -25.18 6.91 39.54
C TYR A 36 -25.68 5.69 38.75
N GLN A 37 -27.00 5.56 38.61
CA GLN A 37 -27.62 4.56 37.75
C GLN A 37 -27.88 5.13 36.35
N ALA A 38 -27.31 4.49 35.33
CA ALA A 38 -27.48 4.92 33.94
C ALA A 38 -28.95 4.89 33.51
N THR A 39 -29.40 5.95 32.84
CA THR A 39 -30.74 6.03 32.24
C THR A 39 -30.90 5.05 31.08
N ASP A 40 -32.14 4.71 30.74
CA ASP A 40 -32.41 3.74 29.68
C ASP A 40 -31.82 4.16 28.33
N ARG A 41 -31.83 5.47 28.01
CA ARG A 41 -31.17 5.99 26.81
C ARG A 41 -29.66 5.69 26.80
N ILE A 42 -28.96 5.90 27.92
CA ILE A 42 -27.52 5.61 28.03
C ILE A 42 -27.29 4.11 27.85
N ARG A 43 -28.14 3.26 28.45
CA ARG A 43 -28.07 1.79 28.29
C ARG A 43 -28.32 1.34 26.85
N THR A 44 -29.18 2.03 26.11
CA THR A 44 -29.41 1.72 24.69
C THR A 44 -28.21 2.12 23.84
N LEU A 45 -27.65 3.31 24.09
CA LEU A 45 -26.49 3.82 23.35
C LEU A 45 -25.20 3.07 23.68
N SER A 46 -25.08 2.47 24.87
CA SER A 46 -23.93 1.65 25.25
C SER A 46 -23.88 0.30 24.54
N LYS A 47 -25.00 -0.15 23.94
CA LYS A 47 -25.01 -1.39 23.16
C LYS A 47 -24.32 -1.15 21.81
N PRO A 48 -23.45 -2.07 21.35
CA PRO A 48 -22.84 -1.95 20.04
C PRO A 48 -23.91 -1.94 18.96
N ARG A 49 -23.79 -1.02 18.00
CA ARG A 49 -24.69 -0.94 16.85
C ARG A 49 -24.35 -2.08 15.88
N LEU A 50 -25.16 -3.14 15.90
CA LEU A 50 -25.09 -4.21 14.91
C LEU A 50 -25.54 -3.66 13.54
N ARG A 51 -24.58 -3.43 12.63
CA ARG A 51 -24.85 -3.04 11.24
C ARG A 51 -25.47 -4.24 10.51
N LYS A 52 -26.74 -4.14 10.12
CA LYS A 52 -27.43 -5.16 9.28
C LYS A 52 -27.06 -5.04 7.80
N ASP A 53 -26.37 -3.95 7.47
CA ASP A 53 -26.02 -3.43 6.16
C ASP A 53 -24.66 -3.95 5.64
N THR A 54 -23.90 -4.65 6.48
CA THR A 54 -22.77 -5.43 6.01
C THR A 54 -23.25 -6.85 5.74
N THR A 55 -23.34 -7.24 4.47
CA THR A 55 -23.38 -8.64 4.00
C THR A 55 -22.11 -9.43 4.35
N ILE A 56 -21.36 -8.97 5.34
CA ILE A 56 -20.23 -9.66 5.93
C ILE A 56 -20.88 -10.65 6.89
N ARG A 57 -20.99 -11.91 6.45
CA ARG A 57 -21.46 -12.99 7.31
C ARG A 57 -20.59 -13.00 8.57
N ASP A 58 -21.22 -13.10 9.74
CA ASP A 58 -20.52 -13.27 11.01
C ASP A 58 -19.49 -14.41 10.83
N GLY A 59 -18.20 -14.07 10.90
CA GLY A 59 -17.09 -15.00 10.60
C GLY A 59 -16.23 -14.67 9.37
N PHE A 60 -16.48 -13.58 8.63
CA PHE A 60 -15.57 -13.13 7.57
C PHE A 60 -14.33 -12.46 8.19
N SER A 61 -13.32 -13.25 8.51
CA SER A 61 -11.98 -12.73 8.76
C SER A 61 -11.29 -12.48 7.41
N ARG A 62 -10.94 -11.22 7.14
CA ARG A 62 -10.09 -10.81 5.99
C ARG A 62 -8.70 -11.48 5.98
N TYR A 63 -8.37 -12.23 7.04
CA TYR A 63 -7.09 -12.90 7.26
C TYR A 63 -7.23 -14.43 7.32
N GLU A 64 -8.44 -14.99 7.30
CA GLU A 64 -8.63 -16.43 7.23
C GLU A 64 -8.81 -16.87 5.78
N SER A 65 -7.83 -17.61 5.26
CA SER A 65 -7.85 -18.24 3.95
C SER A 65 -8.75 -19.48 3.90
N ASN A 66 -9.78 -19.55 4.75
CA ASN A 66 -10.67 -20.71 4.77
C ASN A 66 -11.77 -20.55 3.69
N PRO A 67 -11.77 -21.37 2.63
CA PRO A 67 -12.70 -21.23 1.52
C PRO A 67 -14.17 -21.37 1.94
N LYS A 68 -14.44 -22.04 3.08
CA LYS A 68 -15.80 -22.22 3.64
C LYS A 68 -16.40 -20.91 4.17
N TYR A 69 -15.56 -19.95 4.58
CA TYR A 69 -15.97 -18.65 5.13
C TYR A 69 -15.69 -17.48 4.17
N SER A 70 -15.14 -17.76 2.99
CA SER A 70 -14.67 -16.74 2.05
C SER A 70 -15.77 -15.84 1.46
N GLY A 71 -17.06 -16.09 1.77
CA GLY A 71 -18.18 -15.37 1.17
C GLY A 71 -18.29 -15.57 -0.35
N VAL A 72 -17.41 -16.37 -0.96
CA VAL A 72 -17.39 -16.65 -2.38
C VAL A 72 -18.50 -17.63 -2.70
N VAL A 73 -19.37 -17.26 -3.64
CA VAL A 73 -20.45 -18.12 -4.10
C VAL A 73 -19.91 -19.35 -4.83
N PRO A 74 -20.51 -20.54 -4.69
CA PRO A 74 -20.01 -21.77 -5.31
C PRO A 74 -19.97 -21.69 -6.85
N ALA A 75 -20.80 -20.86 -7.46
CA ALA A 75 -20.75 -20.57 -8.89
C ALA A 75 -19.44 -19.90 -9.31
N ALA A 76 -18.90 -18.99 -8.50
CA ALA A 76 -17.64 -18.30 -8.77
C ALA A 76 -16.44 -19.25 -8.62
N ILE A 77 -16.48 -20.17 -7.63
CA ILE A 77 -15.43 -21.19 -7.44
C ILE A 77 -15.35 -22.14 -8.66
N ARG A 78 -16.49 -22.45 -9.28
CA ARG A 78 -16.58 -23.34 -10.46
C ARG A 78 -16.38 -22.62 -11.79
N ALA A 79 -16.34 -21.30 -11.80
CA ALA A 79 -16.25 -20.54 -13.03
C ALA A 79 -14.85 -20.71 -13.64
N SER A 80 -14.81 -20.97 -14.96
CA SER A 80 -13.57 -20.99 -15.75
C SER A 80 -13.55 -19.83 -16.73
N CYS A 81 -12.36 -19.32 -17.04
CA CYS A 81 -12.17 -18.28 -18.03
C CYS A 81 -12.47 -18.82 -19.45
N SER A 82 -12.94 -17.93 -20.33
CA SER A 82 -13.13 -18.26 -21.75
C SER A 82 -11.78 -18.46 -22.45
N SER A 83 -11.77 -19.17 -23.59
CA SER A 83 -10.56 -19.41 -24.40
C SER A 83 -9.85 -18.10 -24.76
N ARG A 84 -10.60 -17.10 -25.25
CA ARG A 84 -10.08 -15.77 -25.56
C ARG A 84 -9.42 -15.09 -24.35
N LEU A 85 -10.01 -15.21 -23.16
CA LEU A 85 -9.41 -14.61 -21.96
C LEU A 85 -8.12 -15.33 -21.58
N ASN A 86 -8.04 -16.65 -21.76
CA ASN A 86 -6.80 -17.38 -21.54
C ASN A 86 -5.71 -16.95 -22.52
N GLU A 87 -6.03 -16.73 -23.80
CA GLU A 87 -5.08 -16.23 -24.80
C GLU A 87 -4.58 -14.82 -24.46
N LEU A 88 -5.48 -13.91 -24.07
CA LEU A 88 -5.14 -12.53 -23.70
C LEU A 88 -4.36 -12.45 -22.38
N ALA A 89 -4.51 -13.44 -21.49
CA ALA A 89 -3.75 -13.52 -20.25
C ALA A 89 -2.29 -13.93 -20.48
N VAL A 90 -1.96 -14.52 -21.65
CA VAL A 90 -0.57 -14.82 -22.00
C VAL A 90 0.14 -13.51 -22.35
N PRO A 91 1.23 -13.14 -21.64
CA PRO A 91 1.96 -11.94 -21.95
C PRO A 91 2.58 -12.04 -23.35
N PRO A 92 2.62 -10.94 -24.13
CA PRO A 92 3.23 -10.94 -25.44
C PRO A 92 4.72 -11.29 -25.34
N GLN A 93 5.18 -12.17 -26.24
CA GLN A 93 6.61 -12.49 -26.33
C GLN A 93 7.39 -11.27 -26.80
N ARG A 94 8.52 -11.02 -26.14
CA ARG A 94 9.43 -9.95 -26.54
C ARG A 94 10.14 -10.34 -27.82
N TYR A 95 10.42 -9.36 -28.67
CA TYR A 95 11.20 -9.56 -29.88
C TYR A 95 12.64 -9.97 -29.52
N GLN A 96 13.31 -10.75 -30.39
CA GLN A 96 14.63 -11.33 -30.12
C GLN A 96 15.72 -10.28 -29.79
N THR A 97 15.58 -9.06 -30.33
CA THR A 97 16.51 -7.96 -30.09
C THR A 97 16.11 -7.04 -28.92
N TYR A 98 15.12 -7.43 -28.09
CA TYR A 98 14.65 -6.59 -26.99
C TYR A 98 15.73 -6.47 -25.91
N GLN A 99 16.08 -5.24 -25.57
CA GLN A 99 17.00 -4.91 -24.48
C GLN A 99 16.24 -4.04 -23.46
N TYR A 100 16.28 -4.43 -22.18
CA TYR A 100 15.63 -3.69 -21.09
C TYR A 100 16.24 -2.30 -20.91
N GLU A 101 17.56 -2.23 -21.01
CA GLU A 101 18.32 -1.00 -20.86
C GLU A 101 19.24 -0.88 -22.08
N LEU A 102 18.97 0.13 -22.91
CA LEU A 102 19.88 0.49 -23.99
C LEU A 102 21.08 1.22 -23.38
N PRO A 103 22.32 0.80 -23.65
CA PRO A 103 23.49 1.46 -23.12
C PRO A 103 23.56 2.92 -23.60
N LEU A 104 23.97 3.82 -22.71
CA LEU A 104 24.29 5.20 -23.03
C LEU A 104 25.79 5.31 -23.35
N PRO A 105 26.19 6.04 -24.41
CA PRO A 105 25.36 6.81 -25.33
C PRO A 105 24.62 5.94 -26.36
N ARG A 106 23.36 6.30 -26.65
CA ARG A 106 22.56 5.59 -27.67
C ARG A 106 23.15 5.80 -29.06
N ARG A 107 23.40 4.71 -29.79
CA ARG A 107 23.81 4.79 -31.20
C ARG A 107 22.64 5.35 -32.03
N VAL A 108 22.87 6.50 -32.67
CA VAL A 108 21.92 7.09 -33.61
C VAL A 108 21.97 6.27 -34.90
N PRO A 109 20.83 5.89 -35.51
CA PRO A 109 20.84 5.15 -36.76
C PRO A 109 21.40 6.02 -37.89
N ASP A 110 22.16 5.41 -38.80
CA ASP A 110 22.82 6.11 -39.92
C ASP A 110 21.82 6.89 -40.79
N GLY A 111 20.60 6.35 -40.95
CA GLY A 111 19.53 7.02 -41.67
C GLY A 111 19.13 8.36 -41.03
N ALA A 112 19.12 8.44 -39.70
CA ALA A 112 18.83 9.69 -38.99
C ALA A 112 20.00 10.69 -39.07
N LEU A 113 21.25 10.21 -39.01
CA LEU A 113 22.43 11.06 -39.17
C LEU A 113 22.56 11.66 -40.57
N LYS A 114 22.15 10.89 -41.59
CA LYS A 114 22.18 11.30 -43.01
C LYS A 114 20.90 12.00 -43.47
N TYR A 115 19.87 12.04 -42.62
CA TYR A 115 18.57 12.56 -43.01
C TYR A 115 18.65 14.07 -43.28
N GLN A 116 18.18 14.48 -44.45
CA GLN A 116 17.96 15.88 -44.77
C GLN A 116 16.48 16.22 -44.56
N ALA A 117 16.23 17.30 -43.81
CA ALA A 117 14.88 17.78 -43.55
C ALA A 117 14.19 18.17 -44.87
N THR A 118 12.87 17.95 -44.93
CA THR A 118 12.08 18.35 -46.09
C THR A 118 12.06 19.88 -46.23
N PRO A 119 11.89 20.43 -47.45
CA PRO A 119 11.92 21.88 -47.67
C PRO A 119 10.92 22.60 -46.77
N ARG A 120 9.72 22.04 -46.59
CA ARG A 120 8.69 22.61 -45.71
C ARG A 120 9.14 22.72 -44.25
N VAL A 121 9.82 21.71 -43.72
CA VAL A 121 10.36 21.74 -42.36
C VAL A 121 11.45 22.79 -42.25
N THR A 122 12.31 22.94 -43.26
CA THR A 122 13.33 23.99 -43.27
C THR A 122 12.72 25.39 -43.28
N GLU A 123 11.69 25.65 -44.10
CA GLU A 123 10.97 26.93 -44.11
C GLU A 123 10.34 27.24 -42.74
N LEU A 124 9.68 26.26 -42.13
CA LEU A 124 9.04 26.45 -40.82
C LEU A 124 10.05 26.64 -39.69
N ALA A 125 11.23 26.04 -39.80
CA ALA A 125 12.32 26.23 -38.85
C ALA A 125 12.97 27.61 -38.98
N THR A 126 12.84 28.29 -40.13
CA THR A 126 13.33 29.67 -40.26
C THR A 126 12.46 30.63 -39.43
N PRO A 127 13.05 31.40 -38.50
CA PRO A 127 12.29 32.36 -37.71
C PRO A 127 11.76 33.48 -38.61
N LYS A 128 10.55 33.97 -38.30
CA LYS A 128 9.99 35.13 -39.00
C LYS A 128 10.82 36.36 -38.67
N LYS A 129 11.32 37.05 -39.69
CA LYS A 129 11.94 38.36 -39.54
C LYS A 129 10.84 39.36 -39.17
N LEU A 130 10.97 40.00 -38.01
CA LEU A 130 10.10 41.11 -37.65
C LEU A 130 10.51 42.33 -38.50
N PRO A 131 9.56 43.06 -39.12
CA PRO A 131 9.87 44.36 -39.72
C PRO A 131 10.35 45.30 -38.61
N GLY A 132 11.49 45.94 -38.82
CA GLY A 132 12.19 46.72 -37.80
C GLY A 132 11.33 47.83 -37.20
N THR A 133 11.25 47.80 -35.87
CA THR A 133 11.02 48.96 -34.99
C THR A 133 12.03 48.75 -33.85
N TYR A 134 13.05 49.55 -33.61
CA TYR A 134 13.44 50.91 -34.02
C TYR A 134 14.95 50.95 -34.29
#